data_AF-A0AAW7LBA5-F1
#
_entry.id   AF-A0AAW7LBA5-F1
#
_cell.length_a   1.000
_cell.length_b   1.000
_cell.length_c   1.000
_cell.angle_alpha   90.00
_cell.angle_beta   90.00
_cell.angle_gamma   90.00
#
_symmetry.space_group_name_H-M   'P 1'
#
loop_
_entity.id
_entity.type
_entity.pdbx_description
1 polymer ?
#
loop_
_entity_poly.entity_id
_entity_poly.type
_entity_poly.pdbx_seq_one_letter_code
_entity_poly.pdbx_strand_id
1 'polypeptide(L)'
;MTKKKLTLQELFDKTLKNRWRTAPFVLRFTELADHTGTVLVIKERVEKETSESGKKLGSLRDRGTLYGENLKILSPRLKPILEQVVDDGGVPLDLQRFISQEGFKLRDNLPLDDEAGAKIALIVKLQSRLHNPDRLELLARRVQRFSREEAAYWLGRTTHYGADANRWAVAGLRTMLCGTTNNDAGITRQLNKLR
;
A
#
# COMPACT_ATOMS: atom_id res chain seq x y z
N MET A 1 -33.26 -2.22 15.64
CA MET A 1 -32.08 -2.51 16.49
C MET A 1 -30.82 -2.21 15.70
N THR A 2 -30.16 -1.09 15.96
CA THR A 2 -28.90 -0.71 15.30
C THR A 2 -27.79 -1.61 15.83
N LYS A 3 -27.24 -2.52 15.02
CA LYS A 3 -26.08 -3.33 15.43
C LYS A 3 -24.96 -2.38 15.86
N LYS A 4 -24.53 -2.48 17.13
CA LYS A 4 -23.41 -1.68 17.66
C LYS A 4 -22.18 -1.98 16.81
N LYS A 5 -21.59 -0.94 16.22
CA LYS A 5 -20.38 -1.07 15.40
C LYS A 5 -19.23 -1.51 16.32
N LEU A 6 -18.60 -2.64 16.03
CA LEU A 6 -17.45 -3.14 16.77
C LEU A 6 -16.36 -2.05 16.82
N THR A 7 -15.67 -1.95 17.96
CA THR A 7 -14.44 -1.16 18.07
C THR A 7 -13.37 -1.71 17.12
N LEU A 8 -12.34 -0.92 16.80
CA LEU A 8 -11.26 -1.38 15.92
C LEU A 8 -10.47 -2.55 16.52
N GLN A 9 -10.25 -2.54 17.84
CA GLN A 9 -9.60 -3.64 18.54
C GLN A 9 -10.41 -4.93 18.43
N GLU A 10 -11.71 -4.89 18.71
CA GLU A 10 -12.59 -6.06 18.61
C GLU A 10 -12.67 -6.61 17.18
N LEU A 11 -12.73 -5.71 16.18
CA LEU A 11 -12.71 -6.11 14.76
C LEU A 11 -11.38 -6.80 14.43
N PHE A 12 -10.26 -6.26 14.89
CA PHE A 12 -8.94 -6.82 14.64
C PHE A 12 -8.79 -8.21 15.27
N ASP A 13 -9.11 -8.34 16.56
CA ASP A 13 -8.98 -9.61 17.28
C ASP A 13 -9.87 -10.71 16.71
N LYS A 14 -11.11 -10.36 16.33
CA LYS A 14 -12.08 -11.32 15.81
C LYS A 14 -11.78 -11.74 14.37
N THR A 15 -11.34 -10.81 13.52
CA THR A 15 -11.33 -11.02 12.07
C THR A 15 -9.93 -11.05 11.46
N LEU A 16 -8.95 -10.31 12.00
CA LEU A 16 -7.70 -10.00 11.28
C LEU A 16 -6.44 -10.60 11.89
N LYS A 17 -6.40 -10.77 13.22
CA LYS A 17 -5.20 -11.08 14.03
C LYS A 17 -4.27 -12.17 13.47
N ASN A 18 -4.85 -13.18 12.82
CA ASN A 18 -4.08 -14.31 12.30
C ASN A 18 -3.99 -14.36 10.77
N ARG A 19 -4.83 -13.61 10.05
CA ARG A 19 -4.93 -13.68 8.58
C ARG A 19 -3.67 -13.17 7.87
N TRP A 20 -2.95 -12.20 8.47
CA TRP A 20 -1.71 -11.70 7.89
C TRP A 20 -0.62 -12.77 7.76
N ARG A 21 -0.71 -13.86 8.55
CA ARG A 21 0.30 -14.93 8.51
C ARG A 21 0.37 -15.60 7.16
N THR A 22 -0.74 -15.76 6.46
CA THR A 22 -0.84 -16.39 5.13
C THR A 22 -1.03 -15.38 4.00
N ALA A 23 -1.42 -14.15 4.30
CA ALA A 23 -1.64 -13.11 3.28
C ALA A 23 -0.40 -12.87 2.40
N PRO A 24 -0.57 -12.61 1.09
CA PRO A 24 0.52 -12.31 0.17
C PRO A 24 1.19 -10.97 0.49
N PHE A 25 0.42 -10.00 1.00
CA PHE A 25 0.94 -8.71 1.44
C PHE A 25 0.50 -8.39 2.87
N VAL A 26 1.29 -7.57 3.55
CA VAL A 26 1.00 -7.10 4.91
C VAL A 26 1.26 -5.61 5.00
N LEU A 27 0.26 -4.85 5.43
CA LEU A 27 0.41 -3.44 5.80
C LEU A 27 0.56 -3.34 7.31
N ARG A 28 1.76 -2.95 7.77
CA ARG A 28 2.10 -2.85 9.18
C ARG A 28 2.07 -1.41 9.65
N PHE A 29 1.38 -1.16 10.77
CA PHE A 29 1.48 0.07 11.53
C PHE A 29 2.61 -0.06 12.56
N THR A 30 3.57 0.87 12.59
CA THR A 30 4.68 0.81 13.54
C THR A 30 5.25 2.20 13.84
N GLU A 31 6.24 2.26 14.71
CA GLU A 31 7.09 3.43 14.94
C GLU A 31 8.54 2.99 14.71
N LEU A 32 9.34 3.82 14.03
CA LEU A 32 10.75 3.56 13.77
C LEU A 32 11.57 4.66 14.44
N ALA A 33 12.73 4.31 15.00
CA ALA A 33 13.58 5.25 15.74
C ALA A 33 13.95 6.50 14.92
N ASP A 34 14.13 6.34 13.61
CA ASP A 34 14.54 7.42 12.69
C ASP A 34 13.36 8.31 12.23
N HIS A 35 12.13 8.04 12.70
CA HIS A 35 10.92 8.73 12.24
C HIS A 35 10.01 9.14 13.40
N THR A 36 9.56 10.39 13.38
CA THR A 36 8.56 10.88 14.34
C THR A 36 7.15 10.40 13.95
N GLY A 37 6.50 9.65 14.84
CA GLY A 37 5.11 9.22 14.68
C GLY A 37 4.93 7.91 13.90
N THR A 38 3.71 7.66 13.43
CA THR A 38 3.35 6.40 12.77
C THR A 38 4.03 6.24 11.42
N VAL A 39 4.59 5.05 11.22
CA VAL A 39 5.14 4.56 9.97
C VAL A 39 4.29 3.40 9.47
N LEU A 40 3.85 3.48 8.21
CA LEU A 40 3.31 2.34 7.47
C LEU A 40 4.45 1.60 6.79
N VAL A 41 4.54 0.29 6.99
CA VAL A 41 5.47 -0.57 6.26
C VAL A 41 4.66 -1.56 5.44
N ILE A 42 4.83 -1.51 4.11
CA ILE A 42 4.24 -2.50 3.21
C ILE A 42 5.25 -3.62 3.00
N LYS A 43 4.81 -4.85 3.27
CA LYS A 43 5.61 -6.06 3.12
C LYS A 43 4.96 -6.99 2.11
N GLU A 44 5.78 -7.63 1.30
CA GLU A 44 5.37 -8.65 0.34
C GLU A 44 5.94 -10.00 0.74
N ARG A 45 5.13 -11.04 0.62
CA ARG A 45 5.56 -12.41 0.81
C ARG A 45 6.23 -12.90 -0.47
N VAL A 46 7.53 -13.12 -0.38
CA VAL A 46 8.31 -13.68 -1.48
C VAL A 46 8.60 -15.13 -1.16
N GLU A 47 8.19 -16.02 -2.06
CA GLU A 47 8.51 -17.44 -1.97
C GLU A 47 10.04 -17.64 -1.97
N LYS A 48 10.50 -18.62 -1.19
CA LYS A 48 11.88 -19.09 -1.33
C LYS A 48 11.89 -20.07 -2.49
N GLU A 49 12.83 -19.92 -3.42
CA GLU A 49 13.13 -20.98 -4.38
C GLU A 49 13.34 -22.29 -3.61
N THR A 50 12.61 -23.31 -4.03
CA THR A 50 12.38 -24.57 -3.32
C THR A 50 13.68 -25.26 -2.91
N SER A 51 13.82 -25.52 -1.61
CA SER A 51 14.46 -26.75 -1.13
C SER A 51 13.37 -27.83 -1.04
N GLU A 52 13.68 -29.06 -1.44
CA GLU A 52 12.80 -30.22 -1.72
C GLU A 52 11.82 -30.69 -0.62
N SER A 53 11.56 -29.91 0.42
CA SER A 53 10.74 -30.30 1.58
C SER A 53 9.57 -29.33 1.79
N GLY A 54 8.45 -29.61 1.11
CA GLY A 54 7.12 -29.02 1.34
C GLY A 54 7.00 -27.52 1.01
N LYS A 55 5.77 -27.08 0.67
CA LYS A 55 5.45 -25.65 0.48
C LYS A 55 5.62 -24.89 1.80
N LYS A 56 6.82 -24.42 2.10
CA LYS A 56 7.05 -23.46 3.19
C LYS A 56 6.51 -22.11 2.75
N LEU A 57 5.72 -21.49 3.63
CA LEU A 57 5.21 -20.15 3.41
C LEU A 57 6.38 -19.17 3.20
N GLY A 58 6.33 -18.35 2.14
CA GLY A 58 7.39 -17.40 1.80
C GLY A 58 7.70 -16.39 2.92
N SER A 59 8.89 -15.77 2.85
CA SER A 59 9.31 -14.75 3.81
C SER A 59 8.75 -13.37 3.45
N LEU A 60 8.35 -12.59 4.46
CA LEU A 60 7.95 -11.19 4.26
C LEU A 60 9.18 -10.31 4.01
N ARG A 61 9.21 -9.63 2.88
CA ARG A 61 10.23 -8.64 2.50
C ARG A 61 9.62 -7.25 2.50
N ASP A 62 10.36 -6.28 3.02
CA ASP A 62 9.93 -4.89 3.07
C ASP A 62 9.97 -4.28 1.67
N ARG A 63 8.85 -3.70 1.22
CA ARG A 63 8.73 -3.03 -0.08
C ARG A 63 8.79 -1.50 0.02
N GLY A 64 8.66 -0.96 1.22
CA GLY A 64 8.95 0.43 1.54
C GLY A 64 8.13 0.95 2.71
N THR A 65 8.30 2.23 3.00
CA THR A 65 7.64 2.90 4.13
C THR A 65 6.92 4.17 3.71
N LEU A 66 5.89 4.53 4.47
CA LEU A 66 5.15 5.77 4.33
C LEU A 66 4.90 6.40 5.71
N TYR A 67 5.27 7.66 5.88
CA TYR A 67 5.23 8.38 7.16
C TYR A 67 5.10 9.89 6.93
N GLY A 68 4.91 10.65 8.00
CA GLY A 68 4.89 12.11 7.98
C GLY A 68 3.83 12.70 7.02
N GLU A 69 4.22 13.76 6.30
CA GLU A 69 3.30 14.48 5.40
C GLU A 69 2.83 13.60 4.23
N ASN A 70 3.71 12.73 3.70
CA ASN A 70 3.33 11.81 2.62
C ASN A 70 2.25 10.83 3.08
N LEU A 71 2.32 10.34 4.32
CA LEU A 71 1.25 9.51 4.90
C LEU A 71 -0.07 10.27 4.98
N LYS A 72 -0.03 11.53 5.43
CA LYS A 72 -1.22 12.38 5.53
C LYS A 72 -1.86 12.63 4.15
N ILE A 73 -1.07 12.96 3.14
CA ILE A 73 -1.53 13.21 1.76
C ILE A 73 -2.11 11.94 1.13
N LEU A 74 -1.45 10.80 1.33
CA LEU A 74 -1.82 9.55 0.65
C LEU A 74 -2.88 8.74 1.39
N SER A 75 -3.08 8.94 2.70
CA SER A 75 -4.08 8.22 3.51
C SER A 75 -5.48 8.19 2.89
N PRO A 76 -6.05 9.31 2.39
CA PRO A 76 -7.36 9.30 1.74
C PRO A 76 -7.40 8.45 0.46
N ARG A 77 -6.25 8.18 -0.18
CA ARG A 77 -6.13 7.38 -1.40
C ARG A 77 -5.86 5.90 -1.11
N LEU A 78 -5.30 5.58 0.05
CA LEU A 78 -5.16 4.20 0.52
C LEU A 78 -6.51 3.60 0.93
N LYS A 79 -7.40 4.41 1.52
CA LYS A 79 -8.71 3.95 2.01
C LYS A 79 -9.55 3.22 0.96
N PRO A 80 -9.78 3.76 -0.27
CA PRO A 80 -10.53 3.04 -1.29
C PRO A 80 -9.90 1.72 -1.72
N ILE A 81 -8.56 1.61 -1.72
CA ILE A 81 -7.86 0.36 -2.07
C ILE A 81 -8.12 -0.68 -0.97
N LEU A 82 -8.01 -0.27 0.30
CA LEU A 82 -8.23 -1.12 1.47
C LEU A 82 -9.68 -1.56 1.64
N GLU A 83 -10.63 -0.73 1.18
CA GLU A 83 -12.07 -1.03 1.21
C GLU A 83 -12.45 -2.19 0.28
N GLN A 84 -11.68 -2.45 -0.76
CA GLN A 84 -11.92 -3.58 -1.68
C GLN A 84 -11.43 -4.93 -1.14
N VAL A 85 -10.68 -4.94 -0.03
CA VAL A 85 -10.13 -6.17 0.52
C VAL A 85 -11.23 -6.97 1.22
N VAL A 86 -11.42 -8.18 0.75
CA VAL A 86 -12.42 -9.14 1.26
C VAL A 86 -11.73 -10.39 1.81
N ASP A 87 -12.46 -11.19 2.58
CA ASP A 87 -12.03 -12.54 2.92
C ASP A 87 -12.33 -13.57 1.82
N ASP A 88 -11.96 -14.82 2.05
CA ASP A 88 -12.17 -15.94 1.13
C ASP A 88 -13.65 -16.18 0.77
N GLY A 89 -14.59 -15.67 1.58
CA GLY A 89 -16.03 -15.71 1.34
C GLY A 89 -16.58 -14.47 0.65
N GLY A 90 -15.72 -13.52 0.25
CA GLY A 90 -16.12 -12.26 -0.35
C GLY A 90 -16.65 -11.22 0.65
N VAL A 91 -16.46 -11.42 1.96
CA VAL A 91 -16.91 -10.49 2.99
C VAL A 91 -15.87 -9.38 3.19
N PRO A 92 -16.25 -8.09 3.13
CA PRO A 92 -15.32 -6.99 3.38
C PRO A 92 -14.62 -7.07 4.74
N LEU A 93 -13.30 -6.85 4.75
CA LEU A 93 -12.50 -6.85 5.97
C LEU A 93 -12.47 -5.49 6.69
N ASP A 94 -13.08 -4.45 6.11
CA ASP A 94 -13.18 -3.10 6.67
C ASP A 94 -11.81 -2.44 7.01
N LEU A 95 -10.76 -2.78 6.27
CA LEU A 95 -9.38 -2.35 6.54
C LEU A 95 -9.19 -0.82 6.44
N GLN A 96 -10.00 -0.14 5.63
CA GLN A 96 -10.00 1.32 5.49
C GLN A 96 -10.26 2.06 6.81
N ARG A 97 -10.93 1.41 7.78
CA ARG A 97 -11.20 1.98 9.11
C ARG A 97 -9.92 2.15 9.95
N PHE A 98 -8.89 1.36 9.69
CA PHE A 98 -7.60 1.41 10.39
C PHE A 98 -6.71 2.57 9.90
N ILE A 99 -7.07 3.22 8.78
CA ILE A 99 -6.44 4.49 8.36
C ILE A 99 -7.09 5.64 9.14
N SER A 100 -6.79 5.67 10.44
CA SER A 100 -7.29 6.61 11.43
C SER A 100 -6.31 6.72 12.59
N GLN A 101 -6.42 7.78 13.40
CA GLN A 101 -5.58 7.92 14.59
C GLN A 101 -5.73 6.74 15.57
N GLU A 102 -6.94 6.21 15.72
CA GLU A 102 -7.21 5.03 16.56
C GLU A 102 -6.57 3.77 15.99
N GLY A 103 -6.72 3.53 14.68
CA GLY A 103 -6.12 2.36 14.02
C GLY A 103 -4.59 2.37 14.06
N PHE A 104 -3.98 3.55 13.91
CA PHE A 104 -2.52 3.70 13.99
C PHE A 104 -1.95 3.37 15.38
N LYS A 105 -2.72 3.56 16.46
CA LYS A 105 -2.30 3.23 17.82
C LYS A 105 -2.24 1.73 18.08
N LEU A 106 -2.94 0.91 17.29
CA LEU A 106 -2.94 -0.55 17.44
C LEU A 106 -1.59 -1.20 17.07
N ARG A 107 -0.80 -0.56 16.21
CA ARG A 107 0.53 -1.04 15.77
C ARG A 107 0.52 -2.47 15.21
N ASP A 108 -0.56 -2.80 14.52
CA ASP A 108 -0.87 -4.15 14.05
C ASP A 108 -0.52 -4.39 12.57
N ASN A 109 -0.63 -5.65 12.16
CA ASN A 109 -0.47 -6.12 10.79
C ASN A 109 -1.83 -6.35 10.12
N LEU A 110 -2.13 -5.60 9.06
CA LEU A 110 -3.31 -5.83 8.24
C LEU A 110 -2.97 -6.79 7.08
N PRO A 111 -3.78 -7.85 6.88
CA PRO A 111 -3.65 -8.71 5.70
C PRO A 111 -4.09 -7.94 4.45
N LEU A 112 -3.35 -8.09 3.35
CA LEU A 112 -3.75 -7.59 2.04
C LEU A 112 -3.73 -8.73 1.03
N ASP A 113 -4.69 -8.73 0.12
CA ASP A 113 -4.64 -9.56 -1.09
C ASP A 113 -3.58 -9.04 -2.08
N ASP A 114 -3.40 -9.77 -3.18
CA ASP A 114 -2.41 -9.44 -4.21
C ASP A 114 -2.64 -8.05 -4.83
N GLU A 115 -3.89 -7.68 -5.08
CA GLU A 115 -4.21 -6.44 -5.80
C GLU A 115 -3.98 -5.22 -4.92
N ALA A 116 -4.59 -5.20 -3.73
CA ALA A 116 -4.42 -4.12 -2.77
C ALA A 116 -2.96 -4.01 -2.34
N GLY A 117 -2.32 -5.16 -2.08
CA GLY A 117 -0.90 -5.27 -1.78
C GLY A 117 -0.02 -4.65 -2.86
N ALA A 118 -0.23 -5.04 -4.11
CA ALA A 118 0.56 -4.54 -5.23
C ALA A 118 0.37 -3.04 -5.47
N LYS A 119 -0.88 -2.55 -5.43
CA LYS A 119 -1.19 -1.12 -5.58
C LYS A 119 -0.52 -0.28 -4.48
N ILE A 120 -0.65 -0.68 -3.22
CA ILE A 120 -0.06 0.06 -2.10
C ILE A 120 1.47 0.00 -2.16
N ALA A 121 2.06 -1.18 -2.43
CA ALA A 121 3.50 -1.31 -2.58
C ALA A 121 4.05 -0.42 -3.71
N LEU A 122 3.34 -0.36 -4.84
CA LEU A 122 3.72 0.49 -5.96
C LEU A 122 3.62 1.98 -5.61
N ILE A 123 2.55 2.42 -4.94
CA ILE A 123 2.42 3.81 -4.45
C ILE A 123 3.59 4.16 -3.52
N VAL A 124 3.87 3.31 -2.54
CA VAL A 124 4.97 3.51 -1.56
C VAL A 124 6.34 3.56 -2.24
N LYS A 125 6.55 2.75 -3.28
CA LYS A 125 7.78 2.76 -4.06
C LYS A 125 7.92 4.06 -4.87
N LEU A 126 6.86 4.45 -5.57
CA LEU A 126 6.89 5.57 -6.50
C LEU A 126 6.85 6.95 -5.81
N GLN A 127 6.26 7.06 -4.62
CA GLN A 127 6.25 8.30 -3.84
C GLN A 127 7.63 8.70 -3.31
N SER A 128 8.60 7.77 -3.26
CA SER A 128 9.94 8.08 -2.76
C SER A 128 10.57 9.26 -3.53
N ARG A 129 11.04 10.28 -2.80
CA ARG A 129 11.60 11.53 -3.36
C ARG A 129 10.62 12.40 -4.17
N LEU A 130 9.31 12.15 -4.08
CA LEU A 130 8.28 13.09 -4.53
C LEU A 130 7.86 13.97 -3.36
N HIS A 131 8.01 15.29 -3.54
CA HIS A 131 7.68 16.29 -2.53
C HIS A 131 6.45 17.13 -2.89
N ASN A 132 6.04 17.15 -4.16
CA ASN A 132 4.86 17.89 -4.59
C ASN A 132 3.58 17.11 -4.23
N PRO A 133 2.67 17.70 -3.41
CA PRO A 133 1.45 17.03 -2.96
C PRO A 133 0.49 16.65 -4.09
N ASP A 134 0.30 17.51 -5.09
CA ASP A 134 -0.58 17.24 -6.23
C ASP A 134 -0.04 16.07 -7.06
N ARG A 135 1.28 15.95 -7.23
CA ARG A 135 1.91 14.81 -7.92
C ARG A 135 1.74 13.52 -7.13
N LEU A 136 1.87 13.57 -5.81
CA LEU A 136 1.63 12.42 -4.93
C LEU A 136 0.17 11.95 -5.05
N GLU A 137 -0.78 12.88 -4.96
CA GLU A 137 -2.21 12.55 -5.07
C GLU A 137 -2.56 12.01 -6.45
N LEU A 138 -2.09 12.66 -7.52
CA LEU A 138 -2.34 12.23 -8.89
C LEU A 138 -1.79 10.83 -9.17
N LEU A 139 -0.56 10.57 -8.70
CA LEU A 139 0.06 9.25 -8.80
C LEU A 139 -0.79 8.19 -8.13
N ALA A 140 -1.19 8.42 -6.87
CA ALA A 140 -1.96 7.45 -6.11
C ALA A 140 -3.35 7.20 -6.72
N ARG A 141 -4.02 8.25 -7.22
CA ARG A 141 -5.31 8.12 -7.92
C ARG A 141 -5.21 7.28 -9.19
N ARG A 142 -4.11 7.39 -9.93
CA ARG A 142 -3.90 6.60 -11.15
C ARG A 142 -3.54 5.15 -10.83
N VAL A 143 -2.66 4.90 -9.87
CA VAL A 143 -2.34 3.53 -9.41
C VAL A 143 -3.57 2.84 -8.81
N GLN A 144 -4.43 3.55 -8.10
CA GLN A 144 -5.69 3.01 -7.58
C GLN A 144 -6.55 2.37 -8.69
N ARG A 145 -6.52 2.92 -9.91
CA ARG A 145 -7.30 2.47 -11.07
C ARG A 145 -6.67 1.31 -11.84
N PHE A 146 -5.44 0.92 -11.52
CA PHE A 146 -4.80 -0.22 -12.17
C PHE A 146 -5.62 -1.49 -11.94
N SER A 147 -5.62 -2.40 -12.90
CA SER A 147 -6.08 -3.77 -12.65
C SER A 147 -5.12 -4.50 -11.72
N ARG A 148 -5.51 -5.67 -11.24
CA ARG A 148 -4.63 -6.58 -10.49
C ARG A 148 -3.35 -6.89 -11.27
N GLU A 149 -3.49 -7.20 -12.55
CA GLU A 149 -2.39 -7.57 -13.45
C GLU A 149 -1.46 -6.38 -13.70
N GLU A 150 -2.01 -5.19 -13.94
CA GLU A 150 -1.21 -3.98 -14.13
C GLU A 150 -0.41 -3.63 -12.87
N ALA A 151 -1.05 -3.69 -11.69
CA ALA A 151 -0.38 -3.43 -10.42
C ALA A 151 0.75 -4.43 -10.16
N ALA A 152 0.50 -5.73 -10.36
CA ALA A 152 1.50 -6.77 -10.21
C ALA A 152 2.66 -6.62 -11.21
N TYR A 153 2.35 -6.35 -12.48
CA TYR A 153 3.35 -6.13 -13.52
C TYR A 153 4.28 -4.96 -13.18
N TRP A 154 3.72 -3.79 -12.88
CA TRP A 154 4.53 -2.60 -12.56
C TRP A 154 5.29 -2.74 -11.24
N LEU A 155 4.73 -3.44 -10.24
CA LEU A 155 5.48 -3.74 -9.02
C LEU A 155 6.68 -4.65 -9.30
N GLY A 156 6.51 -5.72 -10.09
CA GLY A 156 7.60 -6.59 -10.49
C GLY A 156 8.69 -5.84 -11.27
N ARG A 157 8.29 -5.00 -12.23
CA ARG A 157 9.22 -4.15 -13.02
C ARG A 157 10.03 -3.17 -12.18
N THR A 158 9.53 -2.76 -11.01
CA THR A 158 10.20 -1.80 -10.12
C THR A 158 10.95 -2.46 -8.97
N THR A 159 10.90 -3.79 -8.85
CA THR A 159 11.53 -4.52 -7.73
C THR A 159 12.40 -5.71 -8.11
N HIS A 160 12.21 -6.37 -9.27
CA HIS A 160 12.85 -7.67 -9.56
C HIS A 160 14.10 -7.63 -10.46
N TYR A 161 14.40 -6.53 -11.15
CA TYR A 161 15.37 -6.52 -12.27
C TYR A 161 16.73 -5.87 -11.92
N GLY A 162 17.08 -5.77 -10.64
CA GLY A 162 18.32 -5.14 -10.18
C GLY A 162 18.23 -3.62 -10.01
N ALA A 163 19.22 -3.03 -9.34
CA ALA A 163 19.14 -1.65 -8.83
C ALA A 163 18.92 -0.60 -9.93
N ASP A 164 19.67 -0.67 -11.02
CA ASP A 164 19.58 0.31 -12.12
C ASP A 164 18.28 0.18 -12.91
N ALA A 165 17.92 -1.03 -13.34
CA ALA A 165 16.68 -1.26 -14.07
C ALA A 165 15.45 -0.87 -13.23
N ASN A 166 15.43 -1.23 -11.94
CA ASN A 166 14.37 -0.83 -11.01
C ASN A 166 14.29 0.69 -10.87
N ARG A 167 15.44 1.38 -10.74
CA ARG A 167 15.49 2.85 -10.65
C ARG A 167 14.96 3.51 -11.92
N TRP A 168 15.33 3.02 -13.10
CA TRP A 168 14.83 3.53 -14.37
C TRP A 168 13.33 3.29 -14.54
N ALA A 169 12.84 2.10 -14.17
CA ALA A 169 11.41 1.79 -14.18
C ALA A 169 10.62 2.73 -13.24
N VAL A 170 11.12 2.97 -12.03
CA VAL A 170 10.51 3.91 -11.08
C VAL A 170 10.46 5.33 -11.67
N ALA A 171 11.56 5.81 -12.24
CA ALA A 171 11.62 7.15 -12.84
C ALA A 171 10.67 7.29 -14.04
N GLY A 172 10.69 6.32 -14.96
CA GLY A 172 9.83 6.31 -16.15
C GLY A 172 8.35 6.24 -15.79
N LEU A 173 7.96 5.30 -14.92
CA LEU A 173 6.57 5.15 -14.50
C LEU A 173 6.07 6.38 -13.74
N ARG A 174 6.89 6.96 -12.86
CA ARG A 174 6.55 8.21 -12.15
C ARG A 174 6.28 9.34 -13.14
N THR A 175 7.14 9.53 -14.13
CA THR A 175 6.96 10.52 -15.20
C THR A 175 5.63 10.31 -15.93
N MET A 176 5.33 9.07 -16.29
CA MET A 176 4.09 8.71 -16.99
C MET A 176 2.84 9.00 -16.14
N LEU A 177 2.93 8.74 -14.83
CA LEU A 177 1.80 8.88 -13.91
C LEU A 177 1.59 10.28 -13.35
N CYS A 178 2.62 11.09 -13.15
CA CYS A 178 2.46 12.40 -12.53
C CYS A 178 3.36 13.50 -13.11
N GLY A 179 3.79 13.35 -14.36
CA GLY A 179 4.63 14.33 -15.06
C GLY A 179 6.07 14.37 -14.55
N THR A 180 6.89 15.25 -15.11
CA THR A 180 8.32 15.37 -14.78
C THR A 180 8.59 16.47 -13.76
N THR A 181 8.03 17.67 -13.97
CA THR A 181 8.34 18.88 -13.20
C THR A 181 7.33 19.14 -12.09
N ASN A 182 7.76 19.81 -11.02
CA ASN A 182 6.88 20.13 -9.89
C ASN A 182 5.90 21.29 -10.17
N ASN A 183 6.19 22.13 -11.16
CA ASN A 183 5.42 23.35 -11.43
C ASN A 183 4.64 23.28 -12.76
N ASP A 184 4.29 22.09 -13.21
CA ASP A 184 3.44 21.92 -14.39
C ASP A 184 1.96 22.10 -14.02
N ALA A 185 1.36 23.19 -14.50
CA ALA A 185 -0.06 23.49 -14.32
C ALA A 185 -0.98 22.37 -14.88
N GLY A 186 -0.48 21.54 -15.79
CA GLY A 186 -1.14 20.34 -16.28
C GLY A 186 -1.43 19.32 -15.17
N ILE A 187 -0.56 19.21 -14.16
CA ILE A 187 -0.76 18.30 -13.01
C ILE A 187 -2.02 18.69 -12.26
N THR A 188 -2.15 19.95 -11.86
CA THR A 188 -3.32 20.45 -11.13
C THR A 188 -4.60 20.34 -11.99
N ARG A 189 -4.52 20.65 -13.30
CA ARG A 189 -5.66 20.46 -14.22
C ARG A 189 -6.11 19.00 -14.30
N GLN A 190 -5.17 18.06 -14.39
CA GLN A 190 -5.49 16.63 -14.42
C GLN A 190 -6.04 16.14 -13.08
N LEU A 191 -5.48 16.62 -11.97
CA LEU A 191 -5.94 16.25 -10.64
C LEU A 191 -7.37 16.74 -10.37
N ASN A 192 -7.71 17.97 -10.78
CA ASN A 192 -9.05 18.52 -10.64
C ASN A 192 -10.11 17.74 -11.42
N LYS A 193 -9.76 17.05 -12.52
CA LYS A 193 -10.70 16.16 -13.24
C LYS A 193 -11.00 14.86 -12.49
N LEU A 194 -10.19 14.52 -11.50
CA LEU A 194 -10.30 13.27 -10.73
C LEU A 194 -10.83 13.49 -9.31
N ARG A 195 -10.94 14.75 -8.87
CA ARG A 195 -11.55 15.16 -7.60
C ARG A 195 -13.04 15.32 -7.78
#